data_AF-A0A318LA12-F1
#
_entry.id   AF-A0A318LA12-F1
#
_cell.length_a   1.000
_cell.length_b   1.000
_cell.length_c   1.000
_cell.angle_alpha   90.00
_cell.angle_beta   90.00
_cell.angle_gamma   90.00
#
_symmetry.space_group_name_H-M   'P 1'
#
loop_
_entity.id
_entity.type
_entity.pdbx_description
1 polymer ?
#
loop_
_entity_poly.entity_id
_entity_poly.type
_entity_poly.pdbx_seq_one_letter_code
_entity_poly.pdbx_strand_id
1 'polypeptide(L)'
;MGFTGSLILTRTQTPPTVLEPLAGLEVELVGWRVDHWQLAAIDGHLPDVPGCAAALVDATAAPVLIAVISDSDTALLLSDSPGGHQWITVLNAPADSAGRAAVADIRAMTAIAETAVAWAAEAGHTADTDAVLEALCAADRDNRAADEAFSHALDARDFAATDEVIRNQISFIEVYVLRVLAVLGLAVPVPDGSWWAHLASQARPLSR
;
A
#
# COMPACT_ATOMS: atom_id res chain seq x y z
N MET A 1 4.82 9.78 15.41
CA MET A 1 5.93 8.94 14.94
C MET A 1 5.28 7.95 14.01
N GLY A 2 5.47 8.12 12.70
CA GLY A 2 4.98 7.18 11.71
C GLY A 2 5.86 5.94 11.63
N PHE A 3 5.34 4.90 10.99
CA PHE A 3 6.09 3.72 10.61
C PHE A 3 6.96 4.04 9.39
N THR A 4 8.21 3.59 9.41
CA THR A 4 9.14 3.67 8.29
C THR A 4 9.69 2.28 8.07
N GLY A 5 9.40 1.70 6.93
CA GLY A 5 9.59 0.27 6.74
C GLY A 5 9.06 -0.23 5.41
N SER A 6 8.90 -1.55 5.32
CA SER A 6 8.28 -2.20 4.17
C SER A 6 7.16 -3.13 4.61
N LEU A 7 6.03 -3.08 3.91
CA LEU A 7 5.04 -4.17 3.91
C LEU A 7 5.29 -5.05 2.70
N ILE A 8 5.40 -6.36 2.92
CA ILE A 8 5.67 -7.34 1.89
C ILE A 8 4.54 -8.36 1.87
N LEU A 9 3.85 -8.45 0.73
CA LEU A 9 2.87 -9.47 0.45
C LEU A 9 3.50 -10.55 -0.44
N THR A 10 3.50 -11.79 0.05
CA THR A 10 3.97 -12.96 -0.70
C THR A 10 3.02 -14.13 -0.54
N ARG A 11 3.09 -15.10 -1.46
CA ARG A 11 2.40 -16.38 -1.32
C ARG A 11 3.41 -17.49 -1.05
N THR A 12 3.46 -18.00 0.17
CA THR A 12 4.40 -19.05 0.56
C THR A 12 3.85 -19.92 1.68
N GLN A 13 4.20 -21.21 1.67
CA GLN A 13 3.87 -22.14 2.75
C GLN A 13 4.81 -22.01 3.96
N THR A 14 5.99 -21.43 3.76
CA THR A 14 6.97 -21.17 4.81
C THR A 14 6.81 -19.75 5.36
N PRO A 15 7.18 -19.49 6.63
CA PRO A 15 7.17 -18.13 7.15
C PRO A 15 8.12 -17.22 6.37
N PRO A 16 7.77 -15.94 6.10
CA PRO A 16 8.63 -14.98 5.40
C PRO A 16 10.04 -14.85 5.98
N THR A 17 10.18 -15.03 7.29
CA THR A 17 11.48 -14.98 8.03
C THR A 17 12.51 -16.01 7.53
N VAL A 18 12.09 -17.07 6.84
CA VAL A 18 13.00 -18.11 6.33
C VAL A 18 13.28 -17.98 4.84
N LEU A 19 12.67 -16.99 4.17
CA LEU A 19 12.98 -16.69 2.77
C LEU A 19 14.35 -16.01 2.72
N GLU A 20 15.22 -16.52 1.86
CA GLU A 20 16.60 -16.01 1.71
C GLU A 20 16.66 -14.50 1.44
N PRO A 21 15.79 -13.89 0.60
CA PRO A 21 15.78 -12.44 0.38
C PRO A 21 15.47 -11.61 1.64
N LEU A 22 14.89 -12.23 2.67
CA LEU A 22 14.52 -11.60 3.94
C LEU A 22 15.38 -12.08 5.11
N ALA A 23 16.38 -12.92 4.85
CA ALA A 23 17.20 -13.51 5.88
C ALA A 23 18.00 -12.43 6.64
N GLY A 24 17.93 -12.48 7.97
CA GLY A 24 18.64 -11.54 8.84
C GLY A 24 17.95 -10.18 9.03
N LEU A 25 16.78 -9.97 8.42
CA LEU A 25 15.92 -8.82 8.71
C LEU A 25 15.00 -9.13 9.90
N GLU A 26 14.63 -8.08 10.63
CA GLU A 26 13.57 -8.16 11.63
C GLU A 26 12.22 -8.12 10.92
N VAL A 27 11.59 -9.29 10.80
CA VAL A 27 10.33 -9.47 10.07
C VAL A 27 9.20 -9.78 11.07
N GLU A 28 8.20 -8.91 11.11
CA GLU A 28 6.94 -9.13 11.82
C GLU A 28 5.92 -9.75 10.84
N LEU A 29 5.29 -10.87 11.22
CA LEU A 29 4.15 -11.39 10.46
C LEU A 29 2.89 -10.59 10.83
N VAL A 30 2.39 -9.79 9.88
CA VAL A 30 1.19 -8.97 10.05
C VAL A 30 -0.08 -9.82 9.96
N GLY A 31 -0.14 -10.74 9.01
CA GLY A 31 -1.31 -11.59 8.82
C GLY A 31 -1.08 -12.73 7.83
N TRP A 32 -2.01 -13.68 7.80
CA TRP A 32 -1.97 -14.79 6.85
C TRP A 32 -3.37 -15.23 6.40
N ARG A 33 -3.42 -15.91 5.25
CA ARG A 33 -4.60 -16.57 4.68
C ARG A 33 -4.41 -18.07 4.49
N VAL A 34 -5.52 -18.78 4.35
CA VAL A 34 -5.55 -20.24 4.10
C VAL A 34 -4.96 -20.64 2.75
N ASP A 35 -4.93 -19.74 1.78
CA ASP A 35 -4.34 -19.92 0.44
C ASP A 35 -2.85 -19.51 0.37
N HIS A 36 -2.21 -19.41 1.54
CA HIS A 36 -0.79 -19.15 1.76
C HIS A 36 -0.31 -17.72 1.47
N TRP A 37 -1.22 -16.78 1.26
CA TRP A 37 -0.86 -15.36 1.26
C TRP A 37 -0.50 -14.90 2.66
N GLN A 38 0.65 -14.23 2.78
CA GLN A 38 1.19 -13.71 4.02
C GLN A 38 1.61 -12.26 3.81
N LEU A 39 1.21 -11.40 4.75
CA LEU A 39 1.65 -10.00 4.82
C LEU A 39 2.66 -9.89 5.96
N ALA A 40 3.83 -9.36 5.67
CA ALA A 40 4.89 -9.13 6.64
C ALA A 40 5.28 -7.65 6.68
N ALA A 41 5.66 -7.16 7.85
CA ALA A 41 6.24 -5.84 8.06
C ALA A 41 7.72 -5.98 8.41
N ILE A 42 8.53 -5.07 7.87
CA ILE A 42 9.95 -4.96 8.16
C ILE A 42 10.22 -3.53 8.56
N ASP A 43 10.87 -3.35 9.71
CA ASP A 43 11.31 -2.04 10.16
C ASP A 43 12.53 -1.58 9.36
N GLY A 44 12.50 -0.33 8.91
CA GLY A 44 13.58 0.28 8.13
C GLY A 44 13.56 -0.06 6.64
N HIS A 45 14.55 0.46 5.91
CA HIS A 45 14.57 0.39 4.46
C HIS A 45 15.24 -0.87 3.93
N LEU A 46 14.58 -1.51 2.96
CA LEU A 46 15.20 -2.53 2.12
C LEU A 46 16.19 -1.87 1.15
N PRO A 47 17.45 -2.33 1.06
CA PRO A 47 18.48 -1.67 0.26
C PRO A 47 18.28 -1.81 -1.26
N ASP A 48 17.67 -2.88 -1.74
CA ASP A 48 17.37 -3.14 -3.15
C ASP A 48 15.96 -3.73 -3.29
N VAL A 49 14.95 -2.86 -3.36
CA VAL A 49 13.54 -3.28 -3.42
C VAL A 49 13.21 -4.04 -4.71
N PRO A 50 13.61 -3.59 -5.92
CA PRO A 50 13.38 -4.36 -7.15
C PRO A 50 14.08 -5.73 -7.13
N GLY A 51 15.35 -5.80 -6.69
CA GLY A 51 16.06 -7.07 -6.58
C GLY A 51 15.44 -8.00 -5.54
N CYS A 52 14.97 -7.46 -4.42
CA CYS A 52 14.24 -8.23 -3.41
C CYS A 52 12.92 -8.77 -3.96
N ALA A 53 12.14 -7.98 -4.69
CA ALA A 53 10.89 -8.43 -5.31
C ALA A 53 11.14 -9.58 -6.30
N ALA A 54 12.11 -9.44 -7.20
CA ALA A 54 12.47 -10.47 -8.16
C ALA A 54 12.92 -11.76 -7.45
N ALA A 55 13.77 -11.65 -6.43
CA ALA A 55 14.24 -12.81 -5.67
C ALA A 55 13.11 -13.50 -4.88
N LEU A 56 12.12 -12.74 -4.38
CA LEU A 56 10.93 -13.29 -3.75
C LEU A 56 10.00 -13.97 -4.77
N VAL A 57 9.84 -13.42 -5.98
CA VAL A 57 9.12 -14.09 -7.07
C VAL A 57 9.78 -15.42 -7.39
N ASP A 58 11.10 -15.45 -7.54
CA ASP A 58 11.87 -16.68 -7.81
C ASP A 58 11.73 -17.70 -6.67
N ALA A 59 11.81 -17.25 -5.41
CA ALA A 59 11.74 -18.13 -4.24
C ALA A 59 10.33 -18.70 -4.01
N THR A 60 9.28 -17.96 -4.38
CA THR A 60 7.88 -18.35 -4.12
C THR A 60 7.15 -18.88 -5.34
N ALA A 61 7.70 -18.67 -6.54
CA ALA A 61 7.05 -18.91 -7.83
C ALA A 61 5.64 -18.28 -7.90
N ALA A 62 5.46 -17.13 -7.24
CA ALA A 62 4.19 -16.45 -7.10
C ALA A 62 4.35 -14.92 -7.19
N PRO A 63 3.27 -14.18 -7.48
CA PRO A 63 3.31 -12.72 -7.49
C PRO A 63 3.66 -12.13 -6.10
N VAL A 64 4.43 -11.05 -6.11
CA VAL A 64 4.92 -10.33 -4.93
C VAL A 64 4.53 -8.86 -5.02
N LEU A 65 4.17 -8.25 -3.89
CA LEU A 65 3.99 -6.80 -3.78
C LEU A 65 4.75 -6.29 -2.56
N ILE A 66 5.55 -5.25 -2.75
CA ILE A 66 6.29 -4.54 -1.70
C ILE A 66 5.78 -3.10 -1.66
N ALA A 67 5.37 -2.66 -0.47
CA ALA A 67 5.07 -1.27 -0.17
C ALA A 67 6.15 -0.69 0.74
N VAL A 68 6.96 0.24 0.24
CA VAL A 68 8.00 0.94 1.01
C VAL A 68 7.40 2.21 1.58
N ILE A 69 7.30 2.29 2.90
CA ILE A 69 6.61 3.36 3.62
C ILE A 69 7.63 4.29 4.26
N SER A 70 7.40 5.60 4.12
CA SER A 70 8.20 6.65 4.75
C SER A 70 7.34 7.49 5.69
N ASP A 71 7.66 7.43 6.99
CA ASP A 71 7.00 8.15 8.10
C ASP A 71 5.46 8.06 8.11
N SER A 72 4.91 6.95 7.62
CA SER A 72 3.47 6.77 7.37
C SER A 72 2.81 7.84 6.47
N ASP A 73 3.59 8.67 5.79
CA ASP A 73 3.08 9.76 4.94
C ASP A 73 2.98 9.32 3.49
N THR A 74 3.94 8.53 3.01
CA THR A 74 4.05 8.14 1.61
C THR A 74 4.40 6.67 1.47
N ALA A 75 3.96 6.03 0.38
CA ALA A 75 4.29 4.65 0.09
C ALA A 75 4.63 4.44 -1.38
N LEU A 76 5.80 3.87 -1.66
CA LEU A 76 6.12 3.34 -2.98
C LEU A 76 5.60 1.90 -3.06
N LEU A 77 4.67 1.65 -3.99
CA LEU A 77 4.22 0.31 -4.32
C LEU A 77 5.03 -0.21 -5.50
N LEU A 78 5.62 -1.39 -5.34
CA LEU A 78 6.27 -2.14 -6.39
C LEU A 78 5.72 -3.56 -6.39
N SER A 79 5.39 -4.07 -7.56
CA SER A 79 4.96 -5.44 -7.74
C SER A 79 5.78 -6.15 -8.79
N ASP A 80 5.86 -7.47 -8.66
CA ASP A 80 6.46 -8.34 -9.64
C ASP A 80 5.72 -9.68 -9.68
N SER A 81 5.81 -10.40 -10.80
CA SER A 81 5.18 -11.71 -10.96
C SER A 81 5.96 -12.63 -11.91
N PRO A 82 5.79 -13.96 -11.78
CA PRO A 82 6.39 -14.93 -12.71
C PRO A 82 6.06 -14.67 -14.19
N GLY A 83 4.85 -14.17 -14.48
CA GLY A 83 4.38 -13.80 -15.81
C GLY A 83 4.90 -12.45 -16.32
N GLY A 84 5.68 -11.71 -15.52
CA GLY A 84 6.25 -10.41 -15.87
C GLY A 84 5.28 -9.23 -15.76
N HIS A 85 4.20 -9.37 -14.98
CA HIS A 85 3.28 -8.26 -14.69
C HIS A 85 3.90 -7.34 -13.63
N GLN A 86 4.75 -6.42 -14.07
CA GLN A 86 5.40 -5.45 -13.20
C GLN A 86 4.69 -4.10 -13.26
N TRP A 87 4.39 -3.53 -12.09
CA TRP A 87 3.92 -2.15 -11.97
C TRP A 87 4.49 -1.48 -10.73
N ILE A 88 4.64 -0.16 -10.83
CA ILE A 88 5.18 0.70 -9.78
C ILE A 88 4.35 1.98 -9.70
N THR A 89 4.05 2.44 -8.49
CA THR A 89 3.41 3.74 -8.26
C THR A 89 3.69 4.24 -6.85
N VAL A 90 3.36 5.51 -6.58
CA VAL A 90 3.53 6.14 -5.28
C VAL A 90 2.17 6.58 -4.77
N LEU A 91 1.88 6.27 -3.51
CA LEU A 91 0.71 6.78 -2.79
C LEU A 91 1.13 8.04 -2.01
N ASN A 92 0.30 9.09 -2.12
CA ASN A 92 0.51 10.39 -1.50
C ASN A 92 1.87 11.01 -1.86
N ALA A 93 2.17 11.05 -3.16
CA ALA A 93 3.46 11.54 -3.61
C ALA A 93 3.69 13.01 -3.18
N PRO A 94 4.90 13.38 -2.69
CA PRO A 94 5.19 14.76 -2.29
C PRO A 94 4.95 15.75 -3.43
N ALA A 95 4.44 16.95 -3.11
CA ALA A 95 3.94 17.92 -4.09
C ALA A 95 4.92 18.24 -5.24
N ASP A 96 6.23 18.19 -4.98
CA ASP A 96 7.29 18.53 -5.95
C ASP A 96 8.05 17.29 -6.49
N SER A 97 7.51 16.09 -6.29
CA SER A 97 8.14 14.84 -6.73
C SER A 97 7.72 14.43 -8.15
N ALA A 98 8.57 13.67 -8.84
CA ALA A 98 8.20 13.03 -10.11
C ALA A 98 7.00 12.08 -9.95
N GLY A 99 6.85 11.44 -8.79
CA GLY A 99 5.70 10.60 -8.45
C GLY A 99 4.39 11.39 -8.48
N ARG A 100 4.40 12.65 -8.04
CA ARG A 100 3.21 13.52 -8.06
C ARG A 100 2.72 13.81 -9.47
N ALA A 101 3.65 14.06 -10.39
CA ALA A 101 3.30 14.26 -11.80
C ALA A 101 2.72 12.98 -12.42
N ALA A 102 3.27 11.81 -12.06
CA ALA A 102 2.76 10.51 -12.54
C ALA A 102 1.34 10.22 -12.03
N VAL A 103 1.06 10.46 -10.75
CA VAL A 103 -0.29 10.25 -10.17
C VAL A 103 -1.31 11.24 -10.73
N ALA A 104 -0.90 12.44 -11.14
CA ALA A 104 -1.77 13.42 -11.77
C ALA A 104 -2.16 13.05 -13.22
N ASP A 105 -1.41 12.16 -13.87
CA ASP A 105 -1.75 11.64 -15.20
C ASP A 105 -2.71 10.46 -15.07
N ILE A 106 -4.01 10.74 -15.24
CA ILE A 106 -5.06 9.72 -15.15
C ILE A 106 -4.88 8.58 -16.15
N ARG A 107 -4.30 8.84 -17.33
CA ARG A 107 -4.08 7.80 -18.34
C ARG A 107 -2.96 6.87 -17.90
N ALA A 108 -1.88 7.42 -17.35
CA ALA A 108 -0.80 6.62 -16.77
C ALA A 108 -1.31 5.78 -15.58
N MET A 109 -2.10 6.37 -14.69
CA MET A 109 -2.70 5.65 -13.55
C MET A 109 -3.68 4.56 -13.99
N THR A 110 -4.46 4.80 -15.05
CA THR A 110 -5.35 3.77 -15.63
C THR A 110 -4.53 2.59 -16.14
N ALA A 111 -3.43 2.83 -16.87
CA ALA A 111 -2.56 1.76 -17.36
C ALA A 111 -1.88 0.97 -16.21
N ILE A 112 -1.50 1.65 -15.13
CA ILE A 112 -1.00 1.01 -13.91
C ILE A 112 -2.10 0.12 -13.28
N ALA A 113 -3.34 0.63 -13.18
CA ALA A 113 -4.46 -0.14 -12.63
C ALA A 113 -4.77 -1.38 -13.47
N GLU A 114 -4.77 -1.28 -14.80
CA GLU A 114 -4.94 -2.42 -15.71
C GLU A 114 -3.84 -3.47 -15.52
N THR A 115 -2.58 -3.03 -15.36
CA THR A 115 -1.44 -3.91 -15.10
C THR A 115 -1.57 -4.58 -13.72
N ALA A 116 -2.05 -3.85 -12.72
CA ALA A 116 -2.31 -4.38 -11.38
C ALA A 116 -3.45 -5.41 -11.36
N VAL A 117 -4.49 -5.22 -12.18
CA VAL A 117 -5.55 -6.23 -12.38
C VAL A 117 -5.00 -7.49 -13.04
N ALA A 118 -4.13 -7.36 -14.06
CA ALA A 118 -3.47 -8.52 -14.67
C ALA A 118 -2.57 -9.27 -13.68
N TRP A 119 -1.81 -8.54 -12.86
CA TRP A 119 -1.02 -9.10 -11.77
C TRP A 119 -1.90 -9.84 -10.74
N ALA A 120 -3.05 -9.26 -10.34
CA ALA A 120 -4.00 -9.91 -9.44
C ALA A 120 -4.62 -11.18 -10.06
N ALA A 121 -4.89 -11.17 -11.37
CA ALA A 121 -5.38 -12.35 -12.09
C ALA A 121 -4.35 -13.49 -12.05
N GLU A 122 -3.05 -13.19 -12.22
CA GLU A 122 -1.98 -14.17 -12.05
C GLU A 122 -1.89 -14.69 -10.60
N ALA A 123 -2.16 -13.82 -9.63
CA ALA A 123 -2.27 -14.19 -8.21
C ALA A 123 -3.51 -15.07 -7.90
N GLY A 124 -4.39 -15.29 -8.88
CA GLY A 124 -5.61 -16.09 -8.76
C GLY A 124 -6.83 -15.30 -8.24
N HIS A 125 -6.78 -13.97 -8.31
CA HIS A 125 -7.84 -13.08 -7.83
C HIS A 125 -8.46 -12.30 -8.98
N THR A 126 -9.73 -11.93 -8.84
CA THR A 126 -10.40 -11.02 -9.77
C THR A 126 -10.51 -9.65 -9.11
N ALA A 127 -10.07 -8.62 -9.83
CA ALA A 127 -10.15 -7.23 -9.41
C ALA A 127 -10.82 -6.40 -10.49
N ASP A 128 -11.48 -5.32 -10.09
CA ASP A 128 -12.10 -4.36 -10.99
C ASP A 128 -11.13 -3.18 -11.21
N THR A 129 -10.89 -2.82 -12.48
CA THR A 129 -9.92 -1.77 -12.83
C THR A 129 -10.30 -0.41 -12.24
N ASP A 130 -11.57 -0.05 -12.24
CA ASP A 130 -12.03 1.24 -11.71
C ASP A 130 -11.85 1.29 -10.18
N ALA A 131 -12.15 0.19 -9.48
CA ALA A 131 -11.91 0.07 -8.05
C ALA A 131 -10.42 0.13 -7.68
N VAL A 132 -9.55 -0.50 -8.49
CA VAL A 132 -8.09 -0.43 -8.31
C VAL A 132 -7.58 0.99 -8.56
N LEU A 133 -8.00 1.63 -9.65
CA LEU A 133 -7.65 3.01 -9.98
C LEU A 133 -8.07 3.98 -8.85
N GLU A 134 -9.31 3.83 -8.37
CA GLU A 134 -9.83 4.61 -7.25
C GLU A 134 -8.96 4.44 -5.99
N ALA A 135 -8.59 3.21 -5.63
CA ALA A 135 -7.76 2.95 -4.47
C ALA A 135 -6.35 3.54 -4.59
N LEU A 136 -5.73 3.42 -5.78
CA LEU A 136 -4.40 3.98 -6.05
C LEU A 136 -4.38 5.51 -5.99
N CYS A 137 -5.47 6.18 -6.39
CA CYS A 137 -5.56 7.65 -6.37
C CYS A 137 -6.13 8.22 -5.07
N ALA A 138 -6.70 7.40 -4.18
CA ALA A 138 -7.42 7.87 -2.99
C ALA A 138 -6.51 8.66 -2.02
N ALA A 139 -5.31 8.18 -1.74
CA ALA A 139 -4.39 8.83 -0.80
C ALA A 139 -4.06 10.27 -1.21
N ASP A 140 -3.68 10.44 -2.48
CA ASP A 140 -3.38 11.73 -3.07
C ASP A 140 -4.59 12.67 -3.15
N ARG A 141 -5.81 12.14 -3.28
CA ARG A 141 -7.04 12.93 -3.32
C ARG A 141 -7.43 13.39 -1.93
N ASP A 142 -7.47 12.47 -0.97
CA ASP A 142 -7.86 12.73 0.40
C ASP A 142 -6.89 13.72 1.06
N ASN A 143 -5.58 13.57 0.82
CA ASN A 143 -4.59 14.51 1.32
C ASN A 143 -4.76 15.93 0.74
N ARG A 144 -5.04 16.05 -0.57
CA ARG A 144 -5.35 17.36 -1.17
C ARG A 144 -6.61 17.99 -0.58
N ALA A 145 -7.66 17.20 -0.37
CA ALA A 145 -8.89 17.68 0.25
C ALA A 145 -8.64 18.18 1.69
N ALA A 146 -7.78 17.48 2.44
CA ALA A 146 -7.36 17.92 3.77
C ALA A 146 -6.55 19.23 3.73
N ASP A 147 -5.57 19.35 2.83
CA ASP A 147 -4.77 20.57 2.66
C ASP A 147 -5.64 21.79 2.28
N GLU A 148 -6.60 21.60 1.38
CA GLU A 148 -7.56 22.64 0.99
C GLU A 148 -8.47 23.04 2.16
N ALA A 149 -9.00 22.07 2.90
CA ALA A 149 -9.84 22.32 4.07
C ALA A 149 -9.06 23.06 5.18
N PHE A 150 -7.80 22.66 5.42
CA PHE A 150 -6.90 23.32 6.36
C PHE A 150 -6.64 24.77 5.95
N SER A 151 -6.31 25.00 4.67
CA SER A 151 -6.05 26.34 4.13
C SER A 151 -7.27 27.25 4.28
N HIS A 152 -8.47 26.75 3.93
CA HIS A 152 -9.71 27.49 4.11
C HIS A 152 -10.01 27.81 5.58
N ALA A 153 -9.78 26.87 6.50
CA ALA A 153 -9.99 27.11 7.93
C ALA A 153 -9.04 28.18 8.48
N LEU A 154 -7.78 28.17 8.04
CA LEU A 154 -6.79 29.20 8.42
C LEU A 154 -7.16 30.59 7.88
N ASP A 155 -7.57 30.67 6.61
CA ASP A 155 -8.01 31.93 5.99
C ASP A 155 -9.24 32.50 6.71
N ALA A 156 -10.16 31.62 7.13
CA ALA A 156 -11.33 31.98 7.92
C ALA A 156 -11.03 32.25 9.41
N ARG A 157 -9.81 31.95 9.88
CA ARG A 157 -9.41 31.94 11.31
C ARG A 157 -10.32 31.08 12.19
N ASP A 158 -10.83 29.99 11.63
CA ASP A 158 -11.69 29.02 12.31
C ASP A 158 -10.83 27.90 12.91
N PHE A 159 -10.32 28.14 14.12
CA PHE A 159 -9.46 27.18 14.83
C PHE A 159 -10.19 25.89 15.23
N ALA A 160 -11.52 25.90 15.34
CA ALA A 160 -12.28 24.68 15.62
C ALA A 160 -12.32 23.77 14.40
N ALA A 161 -12.50 24.35 13.20
CA ALA A 161 -12.36 23.62 11.94
C ALA A 161 -10.92 23.16 11.71
N THR A 162 -9.91 23.97 12.05
CA THR A 162 -8.50 23.55 12.02
C THR A 162 -8.25 22.33 12.91
N ASP A 163 -8.73 22.35 14.17
CA ASP A 163 -8.60 21.22 15.10
C ASP A 163 -9.33 19.97 14.59
N GLU A 164 -10.47 20.13 13.93
CA GLU A 164 -11.20 19.03 13.32
C GLU A 164 -10.43 18.40 12.15
N VAL A 165 -9.86 19.22 11.27
CA VAL A 165 -8.99 18.72 10.18
C VAL A 165 -7.81 17.96 10.76
N ILE A 166 -7.09 18.52 11.74
CA ILE A 166 -5.94 17.87 12.39
C ILE A 166 -6.34 16.53 13.04
N ARG A 167 -7.48 16.47 13.74
CA ARG A 167 -7.97 15.23 14.35
C ARG A 167 -8.36 14.17 13.32
N ASN A 168 -8.86 14.60 12.16
CA ASN A 168 -9.29 13.70 11.09
C ASN A 168 -8.14 13.35 10.13
N GLN A 169 -7.00 14.05 10.17
CA GLN A 169 -5.82 13.82 9.34
C GLN A 169 -4.98 12.62 9.78
N ILE A 170 -5.58 11.64 10.46
CA ILE A 170 -4.94 10.37 10.77
C ILE A 170 -5.09 9.47 9.54
N SER A 171 -4.38 9.83 8.48
CA SER A 171 -4.29 9.04 7.25
C SER A 171 -2.94 8.34 7.24
N PHE A 172 -2.82 7.29 8.06
CA PHE A 172 -1.70 6.35 7.94
C PHE A 172 -1.69 5.81 6.52
N ILE A 173 -0.64 6.05 5.74
CA ILE A 173 -0.53 5.61 4.35
C ILE A 173 -0.71 4.09 4.23
N GLU A 174 -0.40 3.35 5.30
CA GLU A 174 -0.66 1.93 5.49
C GLU A 174 -2.14 1.56 5.26
N VAL A 175 -3.09 2.41 5.67
CA VAL A 175 -4.52 2.20 5.41
C VAL A 175 -4.78 2.17 3.91
N TYR A 176 -4.14 3.05 3.14
CA TYR A 176 -4.27 3.08 1.69
C TYR A 176 -3.56 1.90 1.03
N VAL A 177 -2.39 1.47 1.53
CA VAL A 177 -1.75 0.22 1.09
C VAL A 177 -2.70 -0.96 1.31
N LEU A 178 -3.28 -1.10 2.51
CA LEU A 178 -4.23 -2.17 2.82
C LEU A 178 -5.52 -2.08 1.98
N ARG A 179 -5.99 -0.88 1.64
CA ARG A 179 -7.13 -0.69 0.74
C ARG A 179 -6.80 -1.16 -0.68
N VAL A 180 -5.59 -0.87 -1.19
CA VAL A 180 -5.11 -1.38 -2.48
C VAL A 180 -5.07 -2.91 -2.46
N LEU A 181 -4.52 -3.53 -1.41
CA LEU A 181 -4.54 -4.98 -1.26
C LEU A 181 -5.97 -5.55 -1.24
N ALA A 182 -6.91 -4.87 -0.59
CA ALA A 182 -8.30 -5.30 -0.53
C ALA A 182 -8.99 -5.29 -1.89
N VAL A 183 -8.83 -4.23 -2.69
CA VAL A 183 -9.43 -4.16 -4.04
C VAL A 183 -8.78 -5.11 -5.03
N LEU A 184 -7.52 -5.51 -4.80
CA LEU A 184 -6.84 -6.59 -5.54
C LEU A 184 -7.29 -8.00 -5.12
N GLY A 185 -8.19 -8.14 -4.14
CA GLY A 185 -8.65 -9.43 -3.62
C GLY A 185 -7.68 -10.09 -2.63
N LEU A 186 -6.66 -9.37 -2.18
CA LEU A 186 -5.53 -9.85 -1.40
C LEU A 186 -5.52 -9.32 0.04
N ALA A 187 -6.66 -8.82 0.54
CA ALA A 187 -6.80 -8.50 1.96
C ALA A 187 -6.44 -9.72 2.81
N VAL A 188 -5.51 -9.54 3.74
CA VAL A 188 -5.05 -10.59 4.64
C VAL A 188 -5.68 -10.38 6.02
N PRO A 189 -6.30 -11.41 6.63
CA PRO A 189 -6.75 -11.35 8.02
C PRO A 189 -5.59 -11.01 8.95
N VAL A 190 -5.82 -10.03 9.82
CA VAL A 190 -4.85 -9.55 10.81
C VAL A 190 -5.33 -9.97 12.20
N PRO A 191 -4.45 -10.44 13.11
CA PRO A 191 -4.84 -10.81 14.47
C PRO A 191 -5.47 -9.64 15.25
N ASP A 192 -6.58 -9.92 15.93
CA ASP A 192 -7.31 -8.95 16.75
C ASP A 192 -6.42 -8.31 17.83
N GLY A 193 -6.65 -7.02 18.10
CA GLY A 193 -5.94 -6.27 19.13
C GLY A 193 -4.53 -5.78 18.73
N SER A 194 -4.06 -6.12 17.53
CA SER A 194 -2.82 -5.56 16.97
C SER A 194 -3.05 -4.15 16.40
N TRP A 195 -1.97 -3.37 16.29
CA TRP A 195 -1.97 -2.10 15.57
C TRP A 195 -2.44 -2.26 14.11
N TRP A 196 -1.96 -3.32 13.45
CA TRP A 196 -2.35 -3.66 12.09
C TRP A 196 -3.86 -3.95 11.95
N ALA A 197 -4.51 -4.55 12.96
CA ALA A 197 -5.94 -4.80 12.94
C ALA A 197 -6.75 -3.49 13.00
N HIS A 198 -6.26 -2.50 13.75
CA HIS A 198 -6.84 -1.16 13.75
C HIS A 198 -6.78 -0.54 12.35
N LEU A 199 -5.62 -0.57 11.68
CA LEU A 199 -5.45 -0.04 10.32
C LEU A 199 -6.31 -0.81 9.29
N ALA A 200 -6.33 -2.14 9.36
CA ALA A 200 -7.14 -2.97 8.47
C ALA A 200 -8.65 -2.71 8.61
N SER A 201 -9.12 -2.33 9.80
CA SER A 201 -10.52 -1.95 10.01
C SER A 201 -10.92 -0.66 9.28
N GLN A 202 -9.97 0.25 9.09
CA GLN A 202 -10.16 1.53 8.38
C GLN A 202 -9.99 1.39 6.86
N ALA A 203 -9.27 0.37 6.40
CA ALA A 203 -9.00 0.13 4.99
C ALA A 203 -10.23 -0.35 4.19
N ARG A 204 -11.29 -0.80 4.87
CA ARG A 204 -12.51 -1.27 4.20
C ARG A 204 -13.10 -0.14 3.35
N PRO A 205 -13.49 -0.40 2.09
CA PRO A 205 -14.16 0.59 1.28
C PRO A 205 -15.42 1.04 2.03
N LEU A 206 -15.61 2.36 2.15
CA LEU A 206 -16.88 2.90 2.61
C LEU A 206 -17.92 2.43 1.59
N SER A 207 -18.76 1.47 2.01
CA SER A 207 -19.91 1.03 1.22
C SER A 207 -20.75 2.27 0.94
N ARG A 208 -20.79 2.68 -0.34
CA ARG A 208 -21.71 3.71 -0.84
C ARG A 208 -23.14 3.19 -0.82
#